data_AF-A0A7K3W3D7-F1
#
_entry.id   AF-A0A7K3W3D7-F1
#
_cell.length_a   1.000
_cell.length_b   1.000
_cell.length_c   1.000
_cell.angle_alpha   90.00
_cell.angle_beta   90.00
_cell.angle_gamma   90.00
#
_symmetry.space_group_name_H-M   'P 1'
#
loop_
_entity.id
_entity.type
_entity.pdbx_description
1 polymer ?
#
loop_
_entity_poly.entity_id
_entity_poly.type
_entity_poly.pdbx_seq_one_letter_code
_entity_poly.pdbx_strand_id
1 'polypeptide(L)' 'MPNYRLSTNDGVVLQEWEAGDARTAEELAVEEVTRHRMTDPPAAAEYRLEEQRSGTWATVGHWGPLAP' A
#
# COMPACT_ATOMS: atom_id res chain seq x y z
N MET A 1 -2.70 9.36 -15.07
CA MET A 1 -1.89 9.74 -13.88
C MET A 1 -1.04 8.52 -13.50
N PRO A 2 -0.04 8.58 -12.61
CA PRO A 2 0.65 7.36 -12.18
C PRO A 2 -0.33 6.41 -11.47
N ASN A 3 -0.24 5.11 -11.80
CA ASN A 3 -0.98 4.06 -11.10
C ASN A 3 -0.21 3.65 -9.86
N TYR A 4 -0.94 3.46 -8.77
CA TYR A 4 -0.43 2.99 -7.49
C TYR A 4 -1.15 1.71 -7.09
N ARG A 5 -0.42 0.86 -6.37
CA ARG A 5 -0.91 -0.40 -5.84
C ARG A 5 -0.48 -0.55 -4.39
N LEU A 6 -1.44 -0.82 -3.51
CA LEU A 6 -1.18 -1.26 -2.15
C LEU A 6 -1.32 -2.77 -2.09
N SER A 7 -0.25 -3.44 -1.68
CA SER A 7 -0.21 -4.88 -1.49
C SER A 7 0.29 -5.22 -0.08
N THR A 8 -0.14 -6.37 0.43
CA THR A 8 0.49 -7.01 1.58
C THR A 8 1.74 -7.77 1.14
N ASN A 9 2.66 -8.04 2.06
CA ASN A 9 3.92 -8.73 1.73
C ASN A 9 3.75 -10.17 1.22
N ASP A 10 2.63 -10.83 1.50
CA ASP A 10 2.27 -12.14 0.93
C ASP A 10 1.70 -12.05 -0.50
N GLY A 11 1.60 -10.83 -1.06
CA GLY A 11 1.22 -10.59 -2.45
C GLY A 11 -0.27 -10.33 -2.66
N VAL A 12 -1.07 -10.23 -1.60
CA VAL A 12 -2.48 -9.83 -1.74
C VAL A 12 -2.56 -8.35 -2.08
N VAL A 13 -3.24 -8.02 -3.17
CA VAL A 13 -3.52 -6.64 -3.55
C VAL A 13 -4.74 -6.16 -2.79
N LEU A 14 -4.58 -5.13 -1.97
CA LEU A 14 -5.67 -4.53 -1.21
C LEU A 14 -6.44 -3.54 -2.05
N GLN A 15 -5.71 -2.69 -2.78
CA GLN A 15 -6.31 -1.63 -3.59
C GLN A 15 -5.34 -1.14 -4.67
N GLU A 16 -5.89 -0.73 -5.81
CA GLU A 16 -5.18 -0.04 -6.89
C GLU A 16 -5.92 1.26 -7.24
N TRP A 17 -5.17 2.33 -7.49
CA TRP A 17 -5.75 3.64 -7.82
C TRP A 17 -4.78 4.53 -8.60
N GLU A 18 -5.32 5.54 -9.28
CA GLU A 18 -4.52 6.62 -9.86
C GLU A 18 -4.41 7.79 -8.87
N ALA A 19 -3.21 8.36 -8.72
CA ALA A 19 -3.01 9.57 -7.93
C ALA A 19 -2.15 10.60 -8.68
N GLY A 20 -2.34 11.89 -8.39
CA GLY A 20 -1.59 12.96 -9.04
C GLY A 20 -0.10 12.97 -8.68
N ASP A 21 0.23 12.53 -7.46
CA ASP A 21 1.58 12.44 -6.91
C ASP A 21 1.67 11.34 -5.84
N ALA A 22 2.91 11.02 -5.45
CA ALA A 22 3.19 9.97 -4.47
C ALA A 22 2.65 10.30 -3.07
N ARG A 23 2.60 11.58 -2.70
CA ARG A 23 2.09 12.01 -1.39
C ARG A 23 0.61 11.70 -1.26
N THR A 24 -0.18 12.02 -2.28
CA THR A 24 -1.61 11.72 -2.33
C THR A 24 -1.84 10.20 -2.26
N ALA A 25 -1.01 9.41 -2.95
CA ALA A 25 -1.07 7.95 -2.86
C ALA A 25 -0.71 7.43 -1.46
N GLU A 26 0.32 7.97 -0.82
CA GLU A 26 0.71 7.59 0.54
C GLU A 26 -0.40 7.89 1.57
N GLU A 27 -1.06 9.05 1.47
CA GLU A 27 -2.16 9.43 2.36
C GLU A 27 -3.33 8.42 2.27
N LEU A 28 -3.72 8.04 1.04
CA LEU A 28 -4.74 7.00 0.80
C LEU A 28 -4.29 5.63 1.28
N ALA A 29 -3.02 5.28 1.07
CA ALA A 29 -2.46 4.00 1.53
C ALA A 29 -2.47 3.90 3.05
N VAL A 30 -2.16 4.98 3.79
CA VAL A 30 -2.20 5.00 5.26
C VAL A 30 -3.62 4.76 5.78
N GLU A 31 -4.63 5.38 5.16
CA GLU A 31 -6.03 5.16 5.51
C GLU A 31 -6.42 3.69 5.31
N GLU A 32 -6.06 3.11 4.15
CA GLU A 32 -6.37 1.74 3.80
C GLU A 32 -5.64 0.71 4.69
N VAL A 33 -4.35 0.94 4.98
CA VAL A 33 -3.59 0.11 5.95
C VAL A 33 -4.24 0.17 7.33
N THR A 34 -4.64 1.35 7.79
CA THR A 34 -5.30 1.52 9.09
C THR A 34 -6.63 0.77 9.15
N ARG A 35 -7.45 0.91 8.10
CA ARG A 35 -8.73 0.20 7.96
C ARG A 35 -8.52 -1.31 7.94
N HIS A 36 -7.59 -1.81 7.14
CA HIS A 36 -7.30 -3.24 7.02
C HIS A 36 -6.82 -3.84 8.34
N ARG A 37 -5.96 -3.13 9.09
CA ARG A 37 -5.49 -3.60 10.41
C ARG A 37 -6.61 -3.72 11.43
N MET A 38 -7.63 -2.86 11.37
CA MET A 38 -8.78 -2.96 12.26
C MET A 38 -9.66 -4.17 11.94
N THR A 39 -9.77 -4.55 10.67
CA THR A 39 -10.61 -5.68 10.23
C THR A 39 -9.89 -7.01 10.22
N ASP A 40 -8.57 -7.00 10.04
CA ASP A 40 -7.73 -8.19 9.97
C ASP A 40 -6.36 -7.97 10.65
N PRO A 41 -6.35 -7.86 12.00
CA PRO A 41 -5.17 -7.44 12.77
C PRO A 41 -3.94 -8.35 12.69
N PRO A 42 -4.03 -9.69 12.50
CA PRO A 42 -2.84 -10.55 12.45
C PRO A 42 -2.39 -10.99 11.04
N ALA A 43 -3.19 -10.83 9.98
CA ALA A 43 -2.87 -11.47 8.70
C ALA A 43 -1.79 -10.74 7.89
N ALA A 44 -1.77 -9.41 7.92
CA ALA A 44 -0.82 -8.63 7.15
C ALA A 44 0.38 -8.23 8.02
N ALA A 45 1.44 -9.05 7.97
CA ALA A 45 2.71 -8.75 8.64
C ALA A 45 3.34 -7.44 8.14
N GLU A 46 3.09 -7.06 6.89
CA GLU A 46 3.67 -5.89 6.23
C GLU A 46 2.84 -5.47 5.01
N TYR A 47 2.87 -4.18 4.69
CA TYR A 47 2.22 -3.55 3.54
C TYR A 47 3.24 -2.78 2.69
N ARG A 48 3.03 -2.76 1.37
CA ARG A 48 3.86 -2.07 0.38
C ARG A 48 3.01 -1.25 -0.57
N LEU A 49 3.38 0.01 -0.75
CA LEU A 49 2.85 0.87 -1.80
C LEU A 49 3.83 0.88 -2.96
N GLU A 50 3.33 0.58 -4.15
CA GLU A 50 4.09 0.51 -5.38
C GLU A 50 3.52 1.50 -6.40
N GLU A 51 4.41 2.16 -7.14
CA GLU A 51 4.06 3.03 -8.26
C GLU A 51 4.42 2.33 -9.58
N GLN A 52 3.53 2.38 -10.56
CA GLN A 52 3.79 1.88 -11.91
C GLN A 52 4.62 2.90 -12.70
N ARG A 53 5.91 2.59 -12.89
CA ARG A 53 6.84 3.36 -13.71
C ARG A 53 7.26 2.56 -14.93
N SER A 54 6.97 3.07 -16.13
CA SER A 54 7.44 2.51 -17.41
C SER A 54 7.17 0.99 -17.56
N GLY A 55 6.00 0.52 -17.08
CA GLY A 55 5.60 -0.89 -17.14
C GLY A 55 6.13 -1.78 -16.00
N THR A 56 6.85 -1.22 -15.03
CA THR A 56 7.34 -1.92 -13.84
C THR A 56 6.78 -1.30 -12.56
N TRP A 57 6.58 -2.11 -11.52
CA TRP A 57 6.17 -1.65 -10.20
C TRP A 57 7.41 -1.36 -9.35
N ALA A 58 7.50 -0.15 -8.81
CA ALA A 58 8.57 0.28 -7.92
C ALA A 58 7.99 0.62 -6.54
N THR A 59 8.54 0.05 -5.47
CA THR A 59 8.10 0.36 -4.11
C THR A 59 8.42 1.81 -3.76
N VAL A 60 7.40 2.54 -3.33
CA VAL A 60 7.50 3.94 -2.90
C VAL A 60 7.14 4.13 -1.42
N GLY A 61 6.45 3.17 -0.80
CA GLY A 61 6.11 3.20 0.63
C GLY A 61 6.04 1.82 1.28
N HIS A 62 6.27 1.75 2.59
CA HIS A 62 6.29 0.52 3.38
C HIS A 62 5.74 0.74 4.79
N TRP A 63 4.93 -0.21 5.27
CA TRP A 63 4.44 -0.24 6.65
C TRP A 63 4.63 -1.64 7.25
N GLY A 64 5.61 -1.75 8.15
CA GLY A 64 5.87 -2.97 8.92
C GLY A 64 4.82 -3.24 10.01
N PRO A 65 4.97 -4.36 10.74
CA PRO A 65 4.04 -4.72 11.80
C PRO A 65 4.04 -3.64 12.89
N LEU A 66 2.87 -3.37 13.48
CA LEU A 66 2.83 -2.58 14.72
C LEU A 66 3.60 -3.36 15.78
N ALA A 67 4.63 -2.74 16.36
CA ALA A 67 5.35 -3.35 17.47
C ALA A 67 4.35 -3.67 18.61
N PRO A 68 4.54 -4.79 19.33
CA PRO A 68 3.65 -5.20 20.41
C PRO A 68 3.59 -4.17 21.55
#